data_AF-A0A8T4ZIP8-F1
#
_entry.id   AF-A0A8T4ZIP8-F1
#
_cell.length_a   1.000
_cell.length_b   1.000
_cell.length_c   1.000
_cell.angle_alpha   90.00
_cell.angle_beta   90.00
_cell.angle_gamma   90.00
#
_symmetry.space_group_name_H-M   'P 1'
#
loop_
_entity.id
_entity.type
_entity.pdbx_description
1 polymer ?
#
loop_
_entity_poly.entity_id
_entity_poly.type
_entity_poly.pdbx_seq_one_letter_code
_entity_poly.pdbx_strand_id
1 'polypeptide(L)' 'MKPKFVRCEFCKAEIQSDACKLAAYKTMIDGKEYVFCCVKCAERYKQKEKAK' A
#
# COMPACT_ATOMS: atom_id res chain seq x y z
N MET A 1 -23.41 -5.20 0.71
CA MET A 1 -22.01 -5.56 0.38
C MET A 1 -21.11 -5.02 1.48
N LYS A 2 -20.28 -5.84 2.14
CA LYS A 2 -19.33 -5.34 3.14
C LYS A 2 -18.13 -4.72 2.40
N PRO A 3 -17.71 -3.47 2.69
CA PRO A 3 -16.56 -2.88 2.04
C PRO A 3 -15.31 -3.70 2.43
N LYS A 4 -14.52 -4.11 1.44
CA LYS A 4 -13.20 -4.70 1.69
C LYS A 4 -12.22 -3.58 1.98
N PHE A 5 -11.73 -3.55 3.21
CA PHE A 5 -10.66 -2.65 3.63
C PHE A 5 -9.33 -3.39 3.55
N VAL A 6 -8.34 -2.79 2.90
CA VAL A 6 -6.94 -3.25 2.89
C VAL A 6 -6.12 -2.25 3.68
N ARG A 7 -5.14 -2.74 4.44
CA ARG A 7 -4.31 -1.89 5.29
C ARG A 7 -3.01 -1.52 4.57
N CYS A 8 -2.62 -0.25 4.64
CA CYS A 8 -1.33 0.20 4.14
C CYS A 8 -0.20 -0.45 4.94
N GLU A 9 0.72 -1.12 4.26
CA GLU A 9 1.88 -1.79 4.90
C GLU A 9 2.83 -0.80 5.61
N PHE A 10 2.86 0.46 5.18
CA PHE A 10 3.73 1.49 5.78
C PHE A 10 3.07 2.23 6.96
N CYS A 11 1.95 2.90 6.73
CA CYS A 11 1.32 3.77 7.73
C CYS A 11 0.13 3.12 8.45
N LYS A 12 -0.21 1.87 8.12
CA LYS A 12 -1.31 1.12 8.73
C LYS A 12 -2.70 1.74 8.55
N ALA A 13 -2.85 2.71 7.64
CA ALA A 13 -4.14 3.30 7.29
C ALA A 13 -5.04 2.27 6.60
N GLU A 14 -6.35 2.34 6.88
CA GLU A 14 -7.37 1.50 6.24
C GLU A 14 -7.79 2.12 4.90
N ILE A 15 -7.76 1.30 3.84
CA ILE A 15 -8.04 1.71 2.46
C ILE A 15 -9.24 0.91 1.97
N GLN A 16 -10.32 1.59 1.61
CA GLN A 16 -11.46 0.94 0.97
C GLN A 16 -11.08 0.52 -0.45
N SER A 17 -10.75 -0.76 -0.62
CA SER A 17 -10.38 -1.32 -1.93
C SER A 17 -11.58 -1.47 -2.87
N ASP A 18 -12.79 -1.58 -2.31
CA ASP A 18 -14.03 -1.74 -3.08
C ASP A 18 -14.56 -0.41 -3.67
N ALA A 19 -14.23 0.73 -3.05
CA ALA A 19 -14.84 2.02 -3.40
C ALA A 19 -14.08 2.82 -4.47
N CYS A 20 -12.74 2.70 -4.53
CA CYS A 20 -11.96 3.52 -5.47
C CYS A 20 -10.63 2.86 -5.85
N LYS A 21 -10.45 2.56 -7.15
CA LYS A 21 -9.19 2.03 -7.72
C LYS A 21 -7.98 2.95 -7.49
N LEU A 22 -8.21 4.23 -7.19
CA LEU A 22 -7.17 5.23 -6.89
C LEU A 22 -6.77 5.29 -5.40
N ALA A 23 -7.51 4.63 -4.50
CA ALA A 23 -7.24 4.70 -3.06
C ALA A 23 -6.11 3.76 -2.61
N ALA A 24 -5.86 2.69 -3.35
CA ALA A 24 -4.83 1.69 -3.05
C ALA A 24 -3.75 1.72 -4.13
N TYR A 25 -2.54 2.16 -3.75
CA TYR A 25 -1.35 2.07 -4.57
C TYR A 25 -0.70 0.70 -4.38
N LYS A 26 -0.73 -0.13 -5.43
CA LYS A 26 -0.08 -1.45 -5.44
C LYS A 26 1.26 -1.37 -6.14
N THR A 27 2.31 -1.92 -5.54
CA THR A 27 3.63 -1.99 -6.16
C THR A 27 4.32 -3.30 -5.79
N MET A 28 5.19 -3.77 -6.67
CA MET A 28 6.08 -4.89 -6.37
C MET A 28 7.40 -4.35 -5.81
N ILE A 29 7.83 -4.86 -4.66
CA ILE A 29 9.12 -4.55 -4.03
C ILE A 29 9.76 -5.90 -3.71
N ASP A 30 10.97 -6.13 -4.22
CA ASP A 30 11.73 -7.38 -3.97
C ASP A 30 10.95 -8.67 -4.34
N GLY A 31 10.18 -8.63 -5.43
CA GLY A 31 9.36 -9.77 -5.88
C GLY A 31 8.09 -10.03 -5.06
N LYS A 32 7.80 -9.21 -4.02
CA LYS A 32 6.57 -9.28 -3.23
C LYS A 32 5.61 -8.15 -3.62
N GLU A 33 4.32 -8.45 -3.72
CA GLU A 33 3.27 -7.44 -3.93
C GLU A 33 2.95 -6.76 -2.60
N TYR A 34 3.03 -5.43 -2.59
CA TYR A 34 2.68 -4.59 -1.45
C TYR A 34 1.58 -3.61 -1.82
N VAL A 35 0.69 -3.35 -0.85
CA VAL A 35 -0.41 -2.39 -0.97
C VAL A 35 -0.18 -1.23 -0.01
N PHE A 36 -0.24 -0.02 -0.56
CA PHE A 36 -0.06 1.23 0.16
C PHE A 36 -1.24 2.16 -0.08
N CYS A 37 -1.48 3.09 0.83
CA CYS A 37 -2.52 4.11 0.65
C CYS A 37 -2.11 5.22 -0.32
N CYS A 38 -0.82 5.37 -0.61
CA CYS A 38 -0.29 6.37 -1.53
C CYS A 38 1.13 6.05 -1.99
N VAL A 39 1.56 6.71 -3.07
CA VAL A 39 2.91 6.61 -3.64
C VAL A 39 3.99 6.96 -2.60
N LYS A 40 3.79 8.02 -1.82
CA LYS A 40 4.75 8.43 -0.76
C LYS A 40 5.01 7.33 0.27
N CYS A 41 3.98 6.57 0.65
CA CYS A 41 4.15 5.45 1.57
C CYS A 41 4.96 4.32 0.93
N ALA A 42 4.69 4.01 -0.34
CA ALA A 42 5.44 3.01 -1.08
C ALA A 42 6.91 3.41 -1.27
N GLU A 43 7.18 4.67 -1.61
CA GLU A 43 8.54 5.18 -1.75
C GLU A 43 9.31 5.13 -0.43
N ARG A 44 8.70 5.56 0.67
CA ARG A 44 9.34 5.48 2.00
C ARG A 44 9.61 4.04 2.42
N TYR A 45 8.69 3.12 2.12
CA TYR A 45 8.90 1.70 2.38
C TYR A 45 10.06 1.15 1.55
N LYS A 46 10.07 1.44 0.25
CA LYS A 46 11.16 1.04 -0.67
C LYS A 46 12.51 1.61 -0.27
N GLN A 47 12.57 2.86 0.20
CA GLN A 47 13.81 3.46 0.70
C GLN A 47 14.29 2.80 1.99
N LYS A 48 13.39 2.45 2.91
CA LYS A 48 13.73 1.69 4.12
C LYS A 48 14.27 0.30 3.81
N GLU A 49 13.62 -0.43 2.90
CA GLU A 49 14.06 -1.77 2.50
C GLU A 49 15.43 -1.73 1.80
N LYS A 50 15.71 -0.72 0.98
CA LYS A 50 17.01 -0.54 0.30
C LYS A 50 18.16 -0.14 1.23
N ALA A 51 17.86 0.39 2.41
CA ALA A 51 18.86 0.82 3.38
C ALA A 51 19.27 -0.31 4.35
N LYS A 52 18.70 -1.51 4.20
CA LYS A 52 18.99 -2.70 4.99
C LYS A 52 19.87 -3.65 4.19
#